data_AF-A0AA37IAE9-F1
#
_entry.id   AF-A0AA37IAE9-F1
#
_cell.length_a   1.000
_cell.length_b   1.000
_cell.length_c   1.000
_cell.angle_alpha   90.00
_cell.angle_beta   90.00
_cell.angle_gamma   90.00
#
_symmetry.space_group_name_H-M   'P 1'
#
loop_
_entity.id
_entity.type
_entity.pdbx_description
1 polymer ?
#
loop_
_entity_poly.entity_id
_entity_poly.type
_entity_poly.pdbx_seq_one_letter_code
_entity_poly.pdbx_strand_id
1 'polypeptide(L)'
;MTHPQQREKALADARRFLEALYESEQPLMWDLVRTVAMNVLRHYPRDDGIAEPAAGEAPVLPSVLVAGTPCPQIDSARVGKATALSPVSDLPPPVSPHLLQAYSLLLSPQWRGMPPILSALHALDCICLCCIALAAPMGLAVDALDDVDKEVAQATMSAAKMPLDDIDKVLAVVGWCYSPGAPEALPCEQFVLWDIAERMYLRALACGAGHRNDGGSRGHNLAR
;
A
#
# COMPACT_ATOMS: atom_id res chain seq x y z
N MET A 1 -4.63 -4.36 -24.71
CA MET A 1 -5.94 -3.68 -24.80
C MET A 1 -7.03 -4.73 -24.84
N THR A 2 -7.95 -4.73 -23.88
CA THR A 2 -9.13 -5.60 -23.86
C THR A 2 -10.11 -5.16 -24.95
N HIS A 3 -10.75 -6.12 -25.63
CA HIS A 3 -11.69 -5.82 -26.71
C HIS A 3 -12.94 -5.13 -26.13
N PRO A 4 -13.55 -4.13 -26.80
CA PRO A 4 -14.72 -3.42 -26.27
C PRO A 4 -15.86 -4.34 -25.82
N GLN A 5 -16.12 -5.41 -26.57
CA GLN A 5 -17.12 -6.42 -26.23
C GLN A 5 -16.79 -7.21 -24.94
N GLN A 6 -15.50 -7.45 -24.66
CA GLN A 6 -15.08 -8.13 -23.43
C GLN A 6 -15.27 -7.21 -22.22
N ARG A 7 -15.01 -5.91 -22.38
CA ARG A 7 -15.28 -4.90 -21.36
C ARG A 7 -16.77 -4.79 -21.03
N GLU A 8 -17.63 -4.67 -22.03
CA GLU A 8 -19.08 -4.60 -21.82
C GLU A 8 -19.61 -5.83 -21.09
N LYS A 9 -19.14 -7.02 -21.48
CA LYS A 9 -19.50 -8.27 -20.80
C LYS A 9 -19.06 -8.28 -19.34
N ALA A 10 -17.81 -7.92 -19.05
CA ALA A 10 -17.30 -7.91 -17.68
C ALA A 10 -18.02 -6.89 -16.78
N LEU A 11 -18.36 -5.72 -17.33
CA LEU A 11 -19.18 -4.72 -16.62
C LEU A 11 -20.59 -5.22 -16.35
N ALA A 12 -21.22 -5.90 -17.31
CA ALA A 12 -22.54 -6.50 -17.14
C ALA A 12 -22.52 -7.61 -16.08
N ASP A 13 -21.49 -8.45 -16.08
CA ASP A 13 -21.31 -9.54 -15.10
C ASP A 13 -21.05 -8.98 -13.70
N ALA A 14 -20.20 -7.95 -13.56
CA ALA A 14 -19.96 -7.27 -12.30
C ALA A 14 -21.23 -6.60 -11.75
N ARG A 15 -22.02 -5.96 -12.62
CA ARG A 15 -23.30 -5.36 -12.24
C ARG A 15 -24.29 -6.41 -11.72
N ARG A 16 -24.47 -7.52 -12.43
CA ARG A 16 -25.34 -8.62 -11.99
C ARG A 16 -24.91 -9.20 -10.66
N PHE A 17 -23.60 -9.33 -10.45
CA PHE A 17 -23.06 -9.79 -9.18
C PHE A 17 -23.41 -8.82 -8.05
N LEU A 18 -23.16 -7.52 -8.23
CA LEU A 18 -23.50 -6.49 -7.24
C LEU A 18 -25.01 -6.43 -6.95
N GLU A 19 -25.86 -6.61 -7.96
CA GLU A 19 -27.32 -6.70 -7.81
C GLU A 19 -27.70 -7.92 -6.93
N ALA A 20 -27.12 -9.10 -7.20
CA ALA A 20 -27.34 -10.29 -6.37
C ALA A 20 -26.84 -10.13 -4.93
N LEU A 21 -25.74 -9.39 -4.73
CA LEU A 21 -25.25 -9.08 -3.38
C LEU A 21 -26.17 -8.11 -2.64
N TYR A 22 -26.67 -7.08 -3.33
CA TYR A 22 -27.60 -6.10 -2.79
C TYR A 22 -28.92 -6.72 -2.35
N GLU A 23 -29.43 -7.69 -3.12
CA GLU A 23 -30.64 -8.44 -2.77
C GLU A 23 -30.45 -9.39 -1.58
N SER A 24 -29.20 -9.73 -1.24
CA SER A 24 -28.91 -10.55 -0.07
C SER A 24 -28.81 -9.66 1.19
N GLU A 25 -29.68 -9.88 2.18
CA GLU A 25 -29.71 -9.10 3.43
C GLU A 25 -28.51 -9.40 4.38
N GLN A 26 -27.41 -10.00 3.89
CA GLN A 26 -26.31 -10.47 4.74
C GLN A 26 -25.29 -9.36 5.03
N PRO A 27 -25.01 -9.01 6.32
CA PRO A 27 -24.08 -7.93 6.68
C PRO A 27 -22.62 -8.16 6.24
N LEU A 28 -22.22 -9.42 6.05
CA LEU A 28 -20.87 -9.84 5.61
C LEU A 28 -20.56 -9.50 4.14
N MET A 29 -21.52 -8.94 3.41
CA MET A 29 -21.42 -8.70 1.96
C MET A 29 -20.60 -7.47 1.59
N TRP A 30 -20.43 -6.51 2.50
CA TRP A 30 -19.80 -5.22 2.18
C TRP A 30 -18.32 -5.32 1.84
N ASP A 31 -17.58 -6.23 2.49
CA ASP A 31 -16.16 -6.43 2.17
C ASP A 31 -16.01 -7.09 0.79
N LEU A 32 -16.91 -8.02 0.43
CA LEU A 32 -16.93 -8.62 -0.90
C LEU A 32 -17.30 -7.62 -1.98
N VAL A 33 -18.27 -6.73 -1.72
CA VAL A 33 -18.63 -5.62 -2.61
C VAL A 33 -17.43 -4.70 -2.84
N ARG A 34 -16.68 -4.33 -1.78
CA ARG A 34 -15.47 -3.50 -1.93
C ARG A 34 -14.40 -4.20 -2.77
N THR A 35 -14.14 -5.49 -2.53
CA THR A 35 -13.16 -6.26 -3.31
C THR A 35 -13.54 -6.34 -4.78
N VAL A 36 -14.81 -6.60 -5.09
CA VAL A 36 -15.28 -6.64 -6.49
C VAL A 36 -15.24 -5.25 -7.13
N ALA A 37 -15.68 -4.21 -6.42
CA ALA A 37 -15.59 -2.84 -6.91
C ALA A 37 -14.14 -2.44 -7.20
N MET A 38 -13.20 -2.75 -6.31
CA MET A 38 -11.77 -2.49 -6.52
C MET A 38 -11.22 -3.24 -7.73
N ASN A 39 -11.52 -4.53 -7.89
CA ASN A 39 -11.08 -5.29 -9.05
C ASN A 39 -11.66 -4.74 -10.37
N VAL A 40 -12.92 -4.31 -10.38
CA VAL A 40 -13.52 -3.68 -11.56
C VAL A 40 -12.83 -2.35 -11.88
N LEU A 41 -12.60 -1.50 -10.89
CA LEU A 41 -11.92 -0.22 -11.08
C LEU A 41 -10.48 -0.39 -11.56
N ARG A 42 -9.78 -1.42 -11.08
CA ARG A 42 -8.40 -1.75 -11.49
C ARG A 42 -8.32 -2.23 -12.93
N HIS A 43 -9.27 -3.02 -13.40
CA HIS A 43 -9.27 -3.54 -14.77
C HIS A 43 -9.96 -2.62 -15.79
N TYR A 44 -10.76 -1.67 -15.32
CA TYR A 44 -11.50 -0.72 -16.14
C TYR A 44 -11.37 0.71 -15.56
N PRO A 45 -10.16 1.30 -15.57
CA PRO A 45 -10.00 2.70 -15.21
C PRO A 45 -10.90 3.56 -16.08
N ARG A 46 -11.43 4.64 -15.51
CA ARG A 46 -12.30 5.57 -16.22
C ARG A 46 -11.48 6.14 -17.38
N ASP A 47 -11.89 5.83 -18.61
CA ASP A 47 -11.29 6.45 -19.81
C ASP A 47 -11.78 7.90 -19.87
N ASP A 48 -11.21 8.77 -19.05
CA ASP A 48 -11.47 10.22 -19.11
C ASP A 48 -10.85 10.87 -20.37
N GLY A 49 -10.40 10.06 -21.33
CA GLY A 49 -9.69 10.46 -22.54
C GLY A 49 -10.49 10.38 -23.85
N ILE A 50 -11.83 10.26 -23.83
CA ILE A 50 -12.64 10.28 -25.06
C ILE A 50 -13.73 11.35 -24.98
N ALA A 51 -13.40 12.51 -25.57
CA ALA A 51 -14.26 13.57 -26.10
C ALA A 51 -15.07 14.44 -25.10
N GLU A 52 -14.48 15.58 -24.73
CA GLU A 52 -15.22 16.83 -24.56
C GLU A 52 -15.91 17.23 -25.90
N PRO A 53 -17.23 17.46 -25.94
CA PRO A 53 -17.79 18.50 -26.78
C PRO A 53 -17.69 19.84 -26.06
N ALA A 54 -17.08 20.80 -26.74
CA ALA A 54 -16.96 22.19 -26.33
C ALA A 54 -18.29 22.80 -25.82
N ALA A 55 -18.26 23.38 -24.62
CA ALA A 55 -18.72 24.73 -24.29
C ALA A 55 -19.13 24.83 -22.80
N GLY A 56 -18.55 25.82 -22.10
CA GLY A 56 -19.25 26.53 -21.04
C GLY A 56 -18.67 26.43 -19.63
N GLU A 57 -17.79 27.41 -19.35
CA GLU A 57 -17.62 28.08 -18.05
C GLU A 57 -16.93 27.34 -16.87
N ALA A 58 -15.88 28.00 -16.38
CA ALA A 58 -14.98 27.62 -15.29
C ALA A 58 -15.65 27.54 -13.91
N PRO A 59 -14.95 26.96 -12.91
CA PRO A 59 -14.27 27.86 -11.98
C PRO A 59 -12.84 27.45 -11.64
N VAL A 60 -11.99 28.48 -11.62
CA VAL A 60 -10.58 28.50 -11.19
C VAL A 60 -10.48 28.33 -9.68
N LEU A 61 -9.61 27.44 -9.19
CA LEU A 61 -8.91 27.56 -7.89
C LEU A 61 -7.57 26.79 -7.91
N PRO A 62 -6.58 27.18 -7.08
CA PRO A 62 -5.20 27.36 -7.52
C PRO A 62 -4.24 26.23 -7.14
N SER A 63 -3.29 25.97 -8.06
CA SER A 63 -2.10 25.15 -7.86
C SER A 63 -1.24 25.67 -6.69
N VAL A 64 -0.93 24.78 -5.75
CA VAL A 64 0.17 24.96 -4.82
C VAL A 64 1.35 24.12 -5.31
N LEU A 65 2.35 24.81 -5.86
CA LEU A 65 3.68 24.31 -6.13
C LEU A 65 4.39 24.01 -4.81
N VAL A 66 4.73 22.75 -4.55
CA VAL A 66 5.75 22.40 -3.57
C VAL A 66 7.01 22.03 -4.33
N ALA A 67 7.97 22.96 -4.29
CA ALA A 67 9.33 22.75 -4.77
C ALA A 67 10.06 21.83 -3.78
N GLY A 68 10.33 20.59 -4.19
CA GLY A 68 11.25 19.69 -3.50
C GLY A 68 12.65 19.83 -4.07
N THR A 69 13.54 20.52 -3.36
CA THR A 69 14.98 20.52 -3.61
C THR A 69 15.58 19.12 -3.42
N PRO A 70 16.55 18.69 -4.26
CA PRO A 70 17.24 17.42 -4.08
C PRO A 70 18.32 17.54 -3.00
N CYS A 71 18.50 16.50 -2.20
CA CYS A 71 19.64 16.38 -1.27
C CYS A 71 20.36 15.03 -1.43
N PRO A 72 21.68 14.98 -1.14
CA PRO A 72 22.58 13.98 -1.69
C PRO A 72 22.69 12.71 -0.83
N GLN A 73 23.11 11.62 -1.49
CA GLN A 73 23.60 10.39 -0.89
C GLN A 73 24.78 10.66 0.06
N ILE A 74 24.75 10.12 1.28
CA ILE A 74 25.96 9.84 2.07
C ILE A 74 25.80 8.53 2.86
N ASP A 75 26.85 7.72 2.73
CA ASP A 75 27.17 6.43 3.32
C ASP A 75 27.42 6.43 4.84
N SER A 76 27.14 5.26 5.43
CA SER A 76 27.92 4.52 6.46
C SER A 76 27.86 4.85 7.97
N ALA A 77 27.68 3.73 8.70
CA ALA A 77 28.33 3.28 9.95
C ALA A 77 27.74 3.57 11.36
N ARG A 78 27.30 2.44 11.95
CA ARG A 78 27.60 1.86 13.29
C ARG A 78 27.08 2.49 14.61
N VAL A 79 26.29 1.63 15.28
CA VAL A 79 26.44 1.10 16.67
C VAL A 79 26.20 2.05 17.85
N GLY A 80 25.19 1.69 18.66
CA GLY A 80 25.42 1.52 20.10
C GLY A 80 24.29 1.87 21.07
N LYS A 81 23.86 0.84 21.81
CA LYS A 81 23.25 0.81 23.15
C LYS A 81 21.78 1.19 23.36
N ALA A 82 21.06 0.17 23.85
CA ALA A 82 19.73 0.23 24.43
C ALA A 82 19.75 0.88 25.83
N THR A 83 18.72 1.67 26.15
CA THR A 83 18.40 2.10 27.51
C THR A 83 16.88 2.09 27.70
N ALA A 84 16.48 1.74 28.93
CA ALA A 84 15.16 1.29 29.36
C ALA A 84 14.02 2.30 29.16
N LEU A 85 12.82 1.77 28.88
CA LEU A 85 11.57 2.50 28.69
C LEU A 85 10.94 2.89 30.04
N SER A 86 10.81 4.19 30.28
CA SER A 86 9.83 4.74 31.25
C SER A 86 8.47 4.90 30.57
N PRO A 87 7.34 4.75 31.31
CA PRO A 87 6.01 4.93 30.73
C PRO A 87 5.68 6.42 30.77
N VAL A 88 5.97 7.11 29.67
CA VAL A 88 5.41 8.45 29.43
C VAL A 88 4.11 8.25 28.65
N SER A 89 3.01 8.77 29.20
CA SER A 89 1.70 8.90 28.54
C SER A 89 1.73 9.97 27.43
N ASP A 90 2.72 9.89 26.55
CA ASP A 90 2.75 10.67 25.32
C ASP A 90 1.85 9.96 24.31
N LEU A 91 0.79 10.63 23.89
CA LEU A 91 -0.03 10.16 22.78
C LEU A 91 0.93 9.90 21.60
N PRO A 92 1.05 8.67 21.09
CA PRO A 92 1.99 8.39 20.02
C PRO A 92 1.69 9.32 18.84
N PRO A 93 2.72 9.81 18.14
CA PRO A 93 2.56 10.70 17.00
C PRO A 93 1.58 10.10 15.98
N PRO A 94 0.98 10.92 15.08
CA PRO A 94 0.00 10.39 14.13
C PRO A 94 0.65 9.28 13.30
N VAL A 95 0.22 8.06 13.60
CA VAL A 95 0.59 6.86 12.85
C VAL A 95 0.01 7.07 11.45
N SER A 96 0.80 6.77 10.41
CA SER A 96 0.31 6.85 9.03
C SER A 96 -1.03 6.10 8.92
N PRO A 97 -2.06 6.68 8.28
CA PRO A 97 -3.37 6.02 8.16
C PRO A 97 -3.23 4.63 7.52
N HIS A 98 -2.29 4.46 6.58
CA HIS A 98 -1.97 3.18 5.96
C HIS A 98 -1.47 2.15 6.97
N LEU A 99 -0.66 2.55 7.96
CA LEU A 99 -0.20 1.64 9.01
C LEU A 99 -1.34 1.24 9.96
N LEU A 100 -2.26 2.15 10.27
CA LEU A 100 -3.46 1.81 11.06
C LEU A 100 -4.36 0.81 10.31
N GLN A 101 -4.49 0.97 9.01
CA GLN A 101 -5.21 0.03 8.15
C GLN A 101 -4.51 -1.32 8.07
N ALA A 102 -3.18 -1.34 7.86
CA ALA A 102 -2.37 -2.56 7.87
C ALA A 102 -2.51 -3.32 9.21
N TYR A 103 -2.48 -2.62 10.33
CA TYR A 103 -2.69 -3.20 11.65
C TYR A 103 -4.07 -3.85 11.81
N SER A 104 -5.10 -3.19 11.27
CA SER A 104 -6.46 -3.71 11.29
C SER A 104 -6.59 -4.99 10.45
N LEU A 105 -5.88 -5.09 9.32
CA LEU A 105 -5.80 -6.32 8.52
C LEU A 105 -5.09 -7.46 9.27
N LEU A 106 -3.94 -7.16 9.92
CA LEU A 106 -3.19 -8.15 10.72
C LEU A 106 -4.01 -8.72 11.88
N LEU A 107 -4.80 -7.87 12.55
CA LEU A 107 -5.64 -8.29 13.67
C LEU A 107 -6.94 -8.99 13.26
N SER A 108 -7.32 -8.94 11.98
CA SER A 108 -8.58 -9.52 11.54
C SER A 108 -8.60 -11.03 11.81
N PRO A 109 -9.49 -11.57 12.64
CA PRO A 109 -9.52 -13.01 12.94
C PRO A 109 -9.93 -13.85 11.72
N GLN A 110 -10.45 -13.20 10.68
CA GLN A 110 -11.11 -13.83 9.54
C GLN A 110 -10.12 -14.56 8.62
N TRP A 111 -8.85 -14.18 8.62
CA TRP A 111 -7.88 -14.71 7.66
C TRP A 111 -7.56 -16.19 7.82
N ARG A 112 -7.79 -16.76 9.00
CA ARG A 112 -7.61 -18.20 9.24
C ARG A 112 -8.71 -19.05 8.59
N GLY A 113 -9.87 -18.47 8.32
CA GLY A 113 -10.99 -19.14 7.64
C GLY A 113 -11.07 -18.84 6.14
N MET A 114 -10.22 -17.95 5.62
CA MET A 114 -10.26 -17.55 4.23
C MET A 114 -9.67 -18.63 3.31
N PRO A 115 -10.19 -18.76 2.06
CA PRO A 115 -9.51 -19.49 1.00
C PRO A 115 -8.06 -19.01 0.83
N PRO A 116 -7.10 -19.89 0.49
CA PRO A 116 -5.69 -19.51 0.52
C PRO A 116 -5.29 -18.32 -0.34
N ILE A 117 -5.90 -18.21 -1.51
CA ILE A 117 -5.70 -17.07 -2.42
C ILE A 117 -6.17 -15.77 -1.78
N LEU A 118 -7.36 -15.75 -1.18
CA LEU A 118 -7.89 -14.56 -0.52
C LEU A 118 -7.09 -14.19 0.74
N SER A 119 -6.58 -15.20 1.46
CA SER A 119 -5.70 -14.98 2.61
C SER A 119 -4.37 -14.35 2.19
N ALA A 120 -3.78 -14.86 1.10
CA ALA A 120 -2.54 -14.33 0.53
C ALA A 120 -2.71 -12.89 -0.01
N LEU A 121 -3.82 -12.59 -0.68
CA LEU A 121 -4.13 -11.23 -1.14
C LEU A 121 -4.25 -10.25 0.02
N HIS A 122 -4.92 -10.62 1.12
CA HIS A 122 -4.99 -9.76 2.30
C HIS A 122 -3.63 -9.54 2.97
N ALA A 123 -2.78 -10.57 3.02
CA ALA A 123 -1.41 -10.40 3.50
C ALA A 123 -0.62 -9.44 2.59
N LEU A 124 -0.82 -9.54 1.28
CA LEU A 124 -0.22 -8.63 0.31
C LEU A 124 -0.73 -7.19 0.49
N ASP A 125 -2.03 -6.97 0.67
CA ASP A 125 -2.59 -5.64 0.93
C ASP A 125 -1.96 -4.99 2.17
N CYS A 126 -1.76 -5.78 3.24
CA CYS A 126 -1.05 -5.32 4.43
C CYS A 126 0.39 -4.89 4.10
N ILE A 127 1.11 -5.66 3.29
CA ILE A 127 2.48 -5.33 2.86
C ILE A 127 2.47 -4.04 2.01
N CYS A 128 1.55 -3.92 1.05
CA CYS A 128 1.41 -2.75 0.20
C CYS A 128 1.15 -1.48 1.02
N LEU A 129 0.23 -1.52 1.99
CA LEU A 129 -0.03 -0.41 2.90
C LEU A 129 1.21 0.01 3.71
N CYS A 130 2.02 -0.97 4.13
CA CYS A 130 3.31 -0.68 4.78
C CYS A 130 4.31 -0.04 3.82
N CYS A 131 4.36 -0.48 2.57
CA CYS A 131 5.21 0.11 1.53
C CYS A 131 4.79 1.56 1.24
N ILE A 132 3.50 1.84 1.08
CA ILE A 132 2.95 3.20 0.87
C ILE A 132 3.36 4.13 2.03
N ALA A 133 3.25 3.65 3.26
CA ALA A 133 3.64 4.42 4.44
C ALA A 133 5.14 4.77 4.46
N LEU A 134 6.00 3.91 3.90
CA LEU A 134 7.44 4.12 3.79
C LEU A 134 7.86 4.91 2.55
N ALA A 135 7.11 4.81 1.45
CA ALA A 135 7.39 5.50 0.20
C ALA A 135 7.33 7.03 0.37
N ALA A 136 6.34 7.53 1.12
CA ALA A 136 6.14 8.96 1.35
C ALA A 136 7.38 9.67 1.94
N PRO A 137 7.98 9.23 3.07
CA PRO A 137 9.20 9.85 3.59
C PRO A 137 10.44 9.63 2.71
N MET A 138 10.43 8.63 1.83
CA MET A 138 11.51 8.39 0.86
C MET A 138 11.40 9.29 -0.39
N GLY A 139 10.31 10.05 -0.54
CA GLY A 139 10.04 10.84 -1.74
C GLY A 139 9.73 9.99 -2.98
N LEU A 140 9.31 8.73 -2.77
CA LEU A 140 8.86 7.87 -3.85
C LEU A 140 7.39 8.22 -4.16
N ALA A 141 7.11 8.50 -5.44
CA ALA A 141 5.75 8.68 -5.91
C ALA A 141 5.06 7.32 -5.93
N VAL A 142 3.91 7.22 -5.25
CA VAL A 142 3.01 6.09 -5.37
C VAL A 142 1.74 6.61 -6.01
N ASP A 143 1.28 5.96 -7.08
CA ASP A 143 0.06 6.35 -7.75
C ASP A 143 -1.14 6.28 -6.80
N ALA A 144 -2.08 7.23 -6.95
CA ALA A 144 -3.24 7.38 -6.06
C ALA A 144 -4.22 6.20 -6.09
N LEU A 145 -3.97 5.19 -6.93
CA LEU A 145 -4.76 3.96 -7.04
C LEU A 145 -4.26 2.83 -6.13
N ASP A 146 -3.33 3.11 -5.21
CA ASP A 146 -2.77 2.16 -4.23
C ASP A 146 -2.05 0.94 -4.85
N ASP A 147 -1.76 0.97 -6.15
CA ASP A 147 -0.97 -0.07 -6.82
C ASP A 147 0.51 0.15 -6.51
N VAL A 148 1.03 -0.57 -5.52
CA VAL A 148 2.47 -0.64 -5.26
C VAL A 148 3.11 -1.46 -6.37
N ASP A 149 3.81 -0.80 -7.27
CA ASP A 149 4.60 -1.47 -8.30
C ASP A 149 5.79 -2.24 -7.67
N LYS A 150 6.44 -3.07 -8.49
CA LYS A 150 7.57 -3.89 -8.04
C LYS A 150 8.76 -3.06 -7.57
N GLU A 151 8.97 -1.88 -8.15
CA GLU A 151 10.12 -1.03 -7.87
C GLU A 151 9.94 -0.33 -6.51
N VAL A 152 8.75 0.20 -6.23
CA VAL A 152 8.36 0.78 -4.95
C VAL A 152 8.37 -0.29 -3.85
N ALA A 153 7.80 -1.47 -4.10
CA ALA A 153 7.86 -2.58 -3.15
C ALA A 153 9.31 -2.95 -2.81
N GLN A 154 10.16 -3.14 -3.82
CA GLN A 154 11.55 -3.49 -3.63
C GLN A 154 12.31 -2.41 -2.85
N ALA A 155 12.15 -1.14 -3.23
CA ALA A 155 12.84 -0.01 -2.60
C ALA A 155 12.43 0.16 -1.13
N THR A 156 11.13 0.12 -0.83
CA THR A 156 10.61 0.31 0.52
C THR A 156 10.92 -0.87 1.43
N MET A 157 10.80 -2.12 0.95
CA MET A 157 11.19 -3.30 1.72
C MET A 157 12.72 -3.36 1.97
N SER A 158 13.53 -2.91 1.00
CA SER A 158 14.98 -2.79 1.18
C SER A 158 15.33 -1.73 2.23
N ALA A 159 14.65 -0.57 2.20
CA ALA A 159 14.82 0.48 3.20
C ALA A 159 14.39 0.00 4.62
N ALA A 160 13.36 -0.82 4.69
CA ALA A 160 12.91 -1.51 5.91
C ALA A 160 13.86 -2.64 6.37
N LYS A 161 14.93 -2.93 5.61
CA LYS A 161 15.90 -4.01 5.87
C LYS A 161 15.24 -5.39 5.95
N MET A 162 14.28 -5.64 5.06
CA MET A 162 13.68 -6.98 4.91
C MET A 162 14.72 -7.95 4.31
N PRO A 163 14.67 -9.26 4.67
CA PRO A 163 15.50 -10.27 4.03
C PRO A 163 15.26 -10.31 2.51
N LEU A 164 16.31 -10.53 1.71
CA LEU A 164 16.19 -10.61 0.24
C LEU A 164 15.20 -11.71 -0.20
N ASP A 165 15.21 -12.85 0.49
CA ASP A 165 14.26 -13.95 0.24
C ASP A 165 12.78 -13.55 0.50
N ASP A 166 12.53 -12.69 1.48
CA ASP A 166 11.18 -12.15 1.73
C ASP A 166 10.78 -11.18 0.60
N ILE A 167 11.72 -10.34 0.14
CA ILE A 167 11.50 -9.41 -0.97
C ILE A 167 11.17 -10.19 -2.26
N ASP A 168 11.96 -11.20 -2.61
CA ASP A 168 11.77 -12.00 -3.81
C ASP A 168 10.40 -12.69 -3.84
N LYS A 169 9.95 -13.23 -2.70
CA LYS A 169 8.61 -13.83 -2.56
C LYS A 169 7.50 -12.82 -2.76
N VAL A 170 7.61 -11.63 -2.16
CA VAL A 170 6.61 -10.58 -2.34
C VAL A 170 6.57 -10.12 -3.78
N LEU A 171 7.71 -9.87 -4.42
CA LEU A 171 7.77 -9.46 -5.83
C LEU A 171 7.22 -10.54 -6.78
N ALA A 172 7.42 -11.81 -6.46
CA ALA A 172 6.82 -12.93 -7.19
C ALA A 172 5.28 -12.91 -7.07
N VAL A 173 4.74 -12.68 -5.87
CA VAL A 173 3.28 -12.60 -5.63
C VAL A 173 2.67 -11.35 -6.26
N VAL A 174 3.32 -10.20 -6.17
CA VAL A 174 2.95 -8.98 -6.90
C VAL A 174 2.88 -9.31 -8.39
N GLY A 175 3.96 -9.84 -8.97
CA GLY A 175 3.99 -10.23 -10.38
C GLY A 175 2.90 -11.24 -10.78
N TRP A 176 2.58 -12.18 -9.89
CA TRP A 176 1.50 -13.14 -10.06
C TRP A 176 0.13 -12.46 -10.15
N CYS A 177 -0.15 -11.49 -9.27
CA CYS A 177 -1.44 -10.77 -9.24
C CYS A 177 -1.71 -9.94 -10.51
N TYR A 178 -0.67 -9.43 -11.17
CA TYR A 178 -0.81 -8.62 -12.40
C TYR A 178 -0.64 -9.45 -13.68
N SER A 179 -0.41 -10.77 -13.59
CA SER A 179 -0.24 -11.61 -14.77
C SER A 179 -1.59 -11.89 -15.44
N PRO A 180 -1.77 -11.62 -16.75
CA PRO A 180 -3.05 -11.78 -17.47
C PRO A 180 -3.52 -13.24 -17.65
N GLY A 181 -2.90 -14.19 -16.96
CA GLY A 181 -3.28 -15.60 -16.95
C GLY A 181 -2.77 -16.26 -15.67
N ALA A 182 -3.01 -15.61 -14.52
CA ALA A 182 -2.48 -15.99 -13.22
C ALA A 182 -2.43 -17.52 -13.05
N PRO A 183 -1.24 -18.12 -12.85
CA PRO A 183 -1.13 -19.56 -12.68
C PRO A 183 -1.94 -20.01 -11.46
N GLU A 184 -2.52 -21.22 -11.51
CA GLU A 184 -3.42 -21.73 -10.47
C GLU A 184 -2.79 -21.77 -9.06
N ALA A 185 -1.46 -21.84 -8.98
CA ALA A 185 -0.73 -21.92 -7.72
C ALA A 185 -0.10 -20.58 -7.31
N LEU A 186 -0.24 -20.26 -6.03
CA LEU A 186 0.46 -19.15 -5.38
C LEU A 186 1.99 -19.39 -5.41
N PRO A 187 2.81 -18.35 -5.65
CA PRO A 187 4.27 -18.46 -5.60
C PRO A 187 4.84 -18.89 -4.24
N CYS A 188 4.11 -18.70 -3.15
CA CYS A 188 4.50 -19.12 -1.81
C CYS A 188 3.26 -19.42 -0.93
N GLU A 189 3.48 -20.12 0.18
CA GLU A 189 2.40 -20.45 1.11
C GLU A 189 1.84 -19.21 1.82
N GLN A 190 0.52 -19.20 2.03
CA GLN A 190 -0.18 -18.08 2.68
C GLN A 190 0.43 -17.70 4.04
N PHE A 191 0.86 -18.68 4.85
CA PHE A 191 1.38 -18.43 6.19
C PHE A 191 2.74 -17.73 6.15
N VAL A 192 3.54 -18.02 5.12
CA VAL A 192 4.81 -17.32 4.87
C VAL A 192 4.54 -15.86 4.53
N LEU A 193 3.50 -15.56 3.73
CA LEU A 193 3.13 -14.18 3.42
C LEU A 193 2.65 -13.40 4.65
N TRP A 194 1.86 -14.02 5.52
CA TRP A 194 1.43 -13.37 6.77
C TRP A 194 2.60 -13.06 7.70
N ASP A 195 3.55 -13.99 7.82
CA ASP A 195 4.78 -13.79 8.60
C ASP A 195 5.66 -12.65 8.01
N ILE A 196 5.74 -12.55 6.68
CA ILE A 196 6.39 -11.42 6.00
C ILE A 196 5.63 -10.11 6.27
N ALA A 197 4.29 -10.11 6.20
CA ALA A 197 3.46 -8.94 6.44
C ALA A 197 3.61 -8.39 7.86
N GLU A 198 3.62 -9.27 8.87
CA GLU A 198 3.85 -8.90 10.27
C GLU A 198 5.24 -8.27 10.46
N ARG A 199 6.30 -8.91 9.93
CA ARG A 199 7.66 -8.36 9.99
C ARG A 199 7.74 -7.00 9.30
N MET A 200 7.13 -6.87 8.12
CA MET A 200 7.14 -5.63 7.35
C MET A 200 6.45 -4.50 8.12
N TYR A 201 5.30 -4.78 8.73
CA TYR A 201 4.58 -3.82 9.58
C TYR A 201 5.43 -3.34 10.75
N LEU A 202 6.07 -4.26 11.48
CA LEU A 202 6.94 -3.91 12.60
C LEU A 202 8.14 -3.06 12.16
N ARG A 203 8.74 -3.35 11.00
CA ARG A 203 9.82 -2.54 10.42
C ARG A 203 9.34 -1.16 10.01
N ALA A 204 8.18 -1.06 9.38
CA ALA A 204 7.62 0.21 8.95
C ALA A 204 7.32 1.14 10.14
N LEU A 205 6.79 0.59 11.24
CA LEU A 205 6.63 1.33 12.50
C LEU A 205 7.96 1.87 13.05
N ALA A 206 9.01 1.04 13.05
CA ALA A 206 10.32 1.43 13.55
C ALA A 206 10.95 2.55 12.70
N CYS A 207 10.80 2.50 11.37
CA CYS A 207 11.26 3.53 10.44
C CYS A 207 10.53 4.86 10.66
N GLY A 208 9.21 4.83 10.89
CA GLY A 208 8.42 6.03 11.15
C GLY A 208 8.79 6.78 12.45
N ALA A 209 9.29 6.05 13.46
CA ALA A 209 9.73 6.63 14.72
C ALA A 209 11.10 7.32 14.62
N GLY A 210 12.03 6.80 13.79
CA GLY A 210 13.41 7.29 13.72
C GLY A 210 13.59 8.64 13.02
N HIS A 211 12.75 8.96 12.04
CA HIS A 211 12.92 10.16 11.19
C HIS A 211 12.67 11.50 11.92
N ARG A 212 12.15 11.48 13.15
CA ARG A 212 11.75 12.70 13.88
C ARG A 212 12.85 13.34 14.74
N ASN A 213 13.94 12.63 15.06
CA ASN A 213 14.93 13.14 16.02
C ASN A 213 16.12 13.93 15.44
N ASP A 214 16.30 13.96 14.11
CA ASP A 214 17.48 14.60 13.52
C ASP A 214 17.31 16.12 13.22
N GLY A 215 16.12 16.69 13.46
CA GLY A 215 15.82 18.10 13.17
C GLY A 215 16.15 19.11 14.29
N GLY A 216 16.57 18.66 15.47
CA GLY A 216 16.52 19.46 16.70
C GLY A 216 17.80 20.16 17.17
N SER A 217 18.98 19.93 16.58
CA SER A 217 20.24 20.34 17.23
C SER A 217 21.33 20.92 16.33
N ARG A 218 20.96 21.74 15.32
CA ARG A 218 21.88 22.69 14.68
C ARG A 218 21.60 24.13 15.15
N GLY A 219 21.63 24.31 16.47
CA GLY A 219 21.72 25.64 17.09
C GLY A 219 23.15 26.18 16.98
N HIS A 220 23.28 27.23 16.18
CA HIS A 220 24.43 28.12 16.01
C HIS A 220 25.37 28.24 17.23
N ASN A 221 26.62 27.83 17.05
CA ASN A 221 27.77 28.46 17.68
C ASN A 221 28.72 28.93 16.59
N LEU A 222 28.41 30.07 15.99
CA LEU A 222 29.33 30.88 15.19
C LEU A 222 29.62 32.13 16.01
N ALA A 223 30.59 32.01 16.91
CA ALA A 223 31.26 33.13 17.53
C ALA A 223 32.58 33.36 16.78
N ARG A 224 32.69 34.49 16.09
CA ARG A 224 33.93 35.26 15.93
C ARG A 224 33.62 36.67 15.49
#